data_AF-A0A151B8S9-F1
#
_entry.id   AF-A0A151B8S9-F1
#
_cell.length_a   1.000
_cell.length_b   1.000
_cell.length_c   1.000
_cell.angle_alpha   90.00
_cell.angle_beta   90.00
_cell.angle_gamma   90.00
#
_symmetry.space_group_name_H-M   'P 1'
#
loop_
_entity.id
_entity.type
_entity.pdbx_description
1 polymer ?
#
loop_
_entity_poly.entity_id
_entity_poly.type
_entity_poly.pdbx_seq_one_letter_code
_entity_poly.pdbx_strand_id
1 'polypeptide(L)' 'PIREIDNIPVGGGQPGPVTLKLLKEYKEVVHGRRPKYDKWLTYVK' A
#
# COMPACT_ATOMS: atom_id res chain seq x y z
N PRO A 1 -1.44 6.07 4.76
CA PRO A 1 -1.18 5.83 6.21
C PRO A 1 -1.57 7.05 7.01
N ILE A 2 -2.48 6.87 7.98
CA ILE A 2 -2.81 7.92 8.94
C ILE A 2 -1.77 7.82 10.05
N ARG A 3 -1.05 8.91 10.31
CA ARG A 3 0.05 8.96 11.30
C ARG A 3 -0.30 9.78 12.53
N GLU A 4 -1.35 10.58 12.43
CA GLU A 4 -1.79 11.53 13.45
C GLU A 4 -3.29 11.78 13.27
N ILE A 5 -3.99 11.98 14.38
CA ILE A 5 -5.38 12.42 14.44
C ILE A 5 -5.45 13.49 15.53
N ASP A 6 -5.97 14.67 15.22
CA ASP A 6 -6.14 15.78 16.17
C ASP A 6 -4.86 16.16 16.95
N ASN A 7 -3.72 16.28 16.26
CA ASN A 7 -2.39 16.51 16.84
C ASN A 7 -1.88 15.39 17.77
N ILE A 8 -2.56 14.23 17.81
CA ILE A 8 -2.15 13.06 18.58
C ILE A 8 -1.53 12.04 17.62
N PRO A 9 -0.24 11.68 17.80
CA PRO A 9 0.40 10.68 16.95
C PRO A 9 -0.23 9.30 17.15
N VAL A 10 -0.51 8.62 16.04
CA VAL A 10 -1.00 7.24 16.08
C VAL A 10 0.21 6.32 16.28
N GLY A 11 0.29 5.69 17.46
CA GLY A 11 1.46 4.89 17.85
C GLY A 11 2.71 5.75 17.97
N GLY A 12 3.75 5.45 17.18
CA GLY A 12 5.00 6.22 17.14
C GLY A 12 5.04 7.37 16.13
N GLY A 13 3.90 7.75 15.54
CA GLY A 13 3.85 8.79 14.49
C GLY A 13 4.43 8.36 13.14
N GLN A 14 4.75 7.07 12.98
CA GLN A 14 5.28 6.49 11.74
C GLN A 14 4.30 5.50 11.13
N PRO A 15 4.39 5.21 9.82
CA PRO A 15 3.60 4.15 9.20
C PRO A 15 3.85 2.81 9.90
N GLY A 16 2.79 2.18 10.38
CA GLY A 16 2.88 0.85 10.97
C GLY A 16 3.34 -0.23 9.97
N PRO A 17 3.92 -1.33 10.46
CA PRO A 17 4.47 -2.40 9.61
C PRO A 17 3.40 -3.05 8.72
N VAL A 18 2.15 -3.15 9.18
CA VAL A 18 1.04 -3.70 8.40
C VAL A 18 0.70 -2.81 7.20
N THR A 19 0.58 -1.50 7.43
CA THR A 19 0.32 -0.54 6.34
C THR A 19 1.44 -0.54 5.31
N LEU A 20 2.70 -0.66 5.74
CA LEU A 20 3.83 -0.75 4.82
C LEU A 20 3.80 -2.04 3.97
N LYS A 21 3.45 -3.18 4.58
CA LYS A 21 3.28 -4.45 3.85
C LYS A 21 2.17 -4.36 2.80
N LEU A 22 1.01 -3.83 3.18
CA LEU A 22 -0.12 -3.64 2.25
C LEU A 22 0.24 -2.67 1.12
N LEU A 23 0.90 -1.56 1.44
CA LEU A 23 1.33 -0.58 0.43
C LEU A 23 2.33 -1.20 -0.55
N LYS A 24 3.27 -2.00 -0.07
CA LYS A 24 4.23 -2.71 -0.93
C LYS A 24 3.50 -3.68 -1.86
N GLU A 25 2.63 -4.53 -1.32
CA GLU A 25 1.88 -5.50 -2.12
C GLU A 25 1.01 -4.81 -3.17
N TYR A 26 0.26 -3.78 -2.76
CA TYR A 26 -0.56 -2.98 -3.68
C TYR A 26 0.28 -2.40 -4.82
N LYS A 27 1.44 -1.79 -4.52
CA LYS A 27 2.34 -1.25 -5.55
C LYS A 27 2.81 -2.32 -6.51
N GLU A 28 3.19 -3.50 -6.01
CA GLU A 28 3.63 -4.60 -6.87
C GLU A 28 2.50 -5.11 -7.76
N VAL A 29 1.27 -5.19 -7.24
CA VAL A 29 0.08 -5.58 -8.01
C VAL A 29 -0.20 -4.58 -9.14
N VAL A 30 -0.31 -3.28 -8.85
CA VAL A 30 -0.71 -2.29 -9.87
C VAL A 30 0.33 -2.07 -10.96
N HIS A 31 1.59 -2.41 -10.71
CA HIS A 31 2.67 -2.39 -11.71
C HIS A 31 2.84 -3.72 -12.45
N GLY A 32 1.93 -4.70 -12.28
CA GLY A 32 2.02 -5.99 -12.97
C GLY A 32 3.18 -6.88 -12.51
N ARG A 33 3.72 -6.65 -11.30
CA ARG A 33 4.83 -7.45 -10.75
C ARG A 33 4.34 -8.68 -9.99
N ARG A 34 3.03 -8.91 -9.93
CA ARG A 34 2.39 -10.04 -9.25
C ARG A 34 1.44 -10.77 -10.21
N PRO A 35 1.91 -11.83 -10.89
CA PRO A 35 1.13 -12.56 -11.89
C PRO A 35 -0.24 -13.05 -11.40
N LYS A 36 -0.35 -13.35 -10.09
CA LYS A 36 -1.60 -13.74 -9.43
C LYS A 36 -2.75 -12.75 -9.65
N TYR A 37 -2.43 -11.47 -9.85
CA TYR A 37 -3.41 -10.39 -9.94
C TYR A 37 -3.48 -9.75 -11.33
N ASP A 38 -2.84 -10.35 -12.34
CA ASP A 38 -2.79 -9.79 -13.70
C ASP A 38 -4.18 -9.58 -14.30
N LYS A 39 -5.16 -10.41 -13.91
CA LYS A 39 -6.56 -10.27 -14.31
C LYS A 39 -7.23 -8.94 -13.91
N TRP A 40 -6.61 -8.17 -13.00
CA TRP A 40 -7.10 -6.84 -12.61
C TRP A 40 -6.53 -5.71 -13.47
N LEU A 41 -5.50 -5.99 -14.27
CA LEU A 41 -4.80 -4.99 -15.07
C LEU A 41 -5.33 -5.01 -16.50
N THR A 42 -5.55 -3.82 -17.04
CA THR A 42 -5.78 -3.63 -18.48
C THR A 42 -4.62 -2.83 -19.03
N TYR A 43 -3.76 -3.50 -19.80
CA TYR A 43 -2.61 -2.86 -20.42
C TYR A 43 -3.05 -2.07 -21.65
N VAL A 44 -2.68 -0.79 -21.67
CA VAL A 44 -2.83 0.09 -22.84
C VAL A 44 -1.47 0.24 -23.52
N LYS A 45 -1.48 0.42 -24.84
CA LYS A 45 -0.29 0.51 -25.69
C LYS A 45 0.09 1.96 -25.97
#